data_AF-A0A928CZ76-F1
#
_entry.id   AF-A0A928CZ76-F1
#
_cell.length_a   1.000
_cell.length_b   1.000
_cell.length_c   1.000
_cell.angle_alpha   90.00
_cell.angle_beta   90.00
_cell.angle_gamma   90.00
#
_symmetry.space_group_name_H-M   'P 1'
#
loop_
_entity.id
_entity.type
_entity.pdbx_description
1 polymer ?
#
loop_
_entity_poly.entity_id
_entity_poly.type
_entity_poly.pdbx_seq_one_letter_code
_entity_poly.pdbx_strand_id
1 'polypeptide(L)'
;MKKFFAIAALMLAFSGAYAGEVVPGKETNWGEKIALYLPNRILDALDLFSVTVGVGPVAEARLMGTRLADIGAGYSAGTYKLYKDFNRQYGIGVEDGWYWSFVAIGEEEYALREGSLLVDKYVECRAGVPTPEMRVYNYYTGARDFWAIGGSLGFIVDAGVYLHPIEWADFALGFLMIDIREDDLNFDSFNR
;
A
#
# COMPACT_ATOMS: atom_id res chain seq x y z
N MET A 1 14.98 -27.08 -27.51
CA MET A 1 15.55 -25.85 -28.11
C MET A 1 14.51 -24.78 -28.42
N LYS A 2 13.33 -25.09 -29.01
CA LYS A 2 12.28 -24.08 -29.31
C LYS A 2 11.68 -23.36 -28.09
N LYS A 3 11.60 -24.03 -26.92
CA LYS A 3 11.07 -23.43 -25.67
C LYS A 3 12.00 -22.39 -25.03
N PHE A 4 13.31 -22.50 -25.24
CA PHE A 4 14.29 -21.53 -24.73
C PHE A 4 14.28 -20.22 -25.54
N PHE A 5 14.06 -20.30 -26.85
CA PHE A 5 13.91 -19.11 -27.69
C PHE A 5 12.64 -18.32 -27.38
N ALA A 6 11.55 -18.99 -27.00
CA ALA A 6 10.32 -18.31 -26.59
C ALA A 6 10.49 -17.52 -25.28
N ILE A 7 11.23 -18.06 -24.31
CA ILE A 7 11.51 -17.38 -23.03
C ILE A 7 12.48 -16.21 -23.24
N ALA A 8 13.52 -16.39 -24.06
CA ALA A 8 14.44 -15.30 -24.41
C ALA A 8 13.75 -14.18 -25.23
N ALA A 9 12.82 -14.54 -26.13
CA ALA A 9 12.03 -13.58 -26.88
C ALA A 9 11.01 -12.84 -25.99
N LEU A 10 10.44 -13.50 -24.97
CA LEU A 10 9.56 -12.84 -24.00
C LEU A 10 10.34 -11.86 -23.12
N MET A 11 11.57 -12.20 -22.71
CA MET A 11 12.45 -11.30 -21.95
C MET A 11 12.99 -10.12 -22.78
N LEU A 12 13.21 -10.33 -24.09
CA LEU A 12 13.57 -9.26 -25.03
C LEU A 12 12.37 -8.37 -25.43
N ALA A 13 11.14 -8.92 -25.43
CA ALA A 13 9.93 -8.13 -25.67
C ALA A 13 9.53 -7.28 -24.45
N PHE A 14 9.82 -7.72 -23.22
CA PHE A 14 9.55 -6.95 -22.00
C PHE A 14 10.58 -5.85 -21.72
N SER A 15 11.80 -5.97 -22.24
CA SER A 15 12.84 -4.92 -22.11
C SER A 15 12.61 -3.75 -23.09
N GLY A 16 11.76 -3.90 -24.10
CA GLY A 16 11.46 -2.87 -25.09
C GLY A 16 10.33 -1.90 -24.73
N ALA A 17 9.61 -2.11 -23.62
CA ALA A 17 8.40 -1.35 -23.27
C ALA A 17 8.56 -0.37 -22.10
N TYR A 18 9.72 -0.32 -21.44
CA TYR A 18 10.00 0.66 -20.39
C TYR A 18 11.23 1.51 -20.76
N ALA A 19 11.05 2.38 -21.75
CA ALA A 19 11.82 3.61 -21.78
C ALA A 19 11.15 4.60 -20.80
N GLY A 20 11.29 4.32 -19.50
CA GLY A 20 10.97 5.30 -18.47
C GLY A 20 11.84 6.53 -18.69
N GLU A 21 11.26 7.72 -18.55
CA GLU A 21 12.01 8.96 -18.61
C GLU A 21 13.18 8.90 -17.62
N VAL A 22 14.40 9.07 -18.14
CA VAL A 22 15.57 9.30 -17.30
C VAL A 22 15.37 10.65 -16.63
N VAL A 23 14.85 10.66 -15.40
CA VAL A 23 14.86 11.84 -14.54
C VAL A 23 16.34 12.19 -14.27
N PRO A 24 16.84 13.33 -14.74
CA PRO A 24 18.24 13.70 -14.56
C PRO A 24 18.45 14.13 -13.10
N GLY A 25 19.17 13.33 -12.31
CA GLY A 25 19.60 13.76 -10.97
C GLY A 25 19.89 12.68 -9.92
N LYS A 26 19.54 11.41 -10.13
CA LYS A 26 19.88 10.31 -9.19
C LYS A 26 20.86 9.37 -9.87
N GLU A 27 22.16 9.63 -9.74
CA GLU A 27 23.17 8.70 -10.23
C GLU A 27 22.94 7.33 -9.57
N THR A 28 22.72 6.31 -10.41
CA THR A 28 22.37 4.97 -9.92
C THR A 28 23.63 4.34 -9.32
N ASN A 29 23.82 4.49 -8.02
CA ASN A 29 24.95 3.88 -7.33
C ASN A 29 24.71 2.37 -7.17
N TRP A 30 25.23 1.59 -8.12
CA TRP A 30 25.14 0.13 -8.09
C TRP A 30 25.73 -0.48 -6.81
N GLY A 31 26.72 0.17 -6.18
CA GLY A 31 27.29 -0.28 -4.92
C GLY A 31 26.27 -0.22 -3.77
N GLU A 32 25.47 0.86 -3.72
CA GLU A 32 24.38 1.00 -2.75
C GLU A 32 23.28 -0.02 -2.98
N LYS A 33 22.85 -0.21 -4.23
CA LYS A 33 21.84 -1.20 -4.58
C LYS A 33 22.24 -2.62 -4.15
N ILE A 34 23.51 -2.99 -4.30
CA ILE A 34 24.02 -4.29 -3.86
C ILE A 34 24.10 -4.36 -2.33
N ALA A 35 24.59 -3.31 -1.67
CA ALA A 35 24.73 -3.27 -0.21
C ALA A 35 23.37 -3.32 0.52
N LEU A 36 22.38 -2.62 -0.02
CA LEU A 36 21.03 -2.51 0.54
C LEU A 36 20.02 -3.46 -0.11
N TYR A 37 20.48 -4.35 -1.00
CA TYR A 37 19.62 -5.32 -1.67
C TYR A 37 18.77 -6.11 -0.68
N LEU A 38 19.42 -6.75 0.30
CA LEU A 38 18.72 -7.59 1.28
C LEU A 38 17.78 -6.76 2.20
N PRO A 39 18.22 -5.64 2.79
CA PRO A 39 17.32 -4.72 3.51
C PRO A 39 16.08 -4.33 2.71
N ASN A 40 16.23 -3.93 1.45
CA ASN A 40 15.10 -3.54 0.60
C ASN A 40 14.15 -4.71 0.35
N ARG A 41 14.67 -5.91 0.02
CA ARG A 41 13.82 -7.09 -0.16
C ARG A 41 13.02 -7.43 1.10
N ILE A 42 13.56 -7.18 2.30
CA ILE A 42 12.83 -7.40 3.56
C ILE A 42 11.71 -6.37 3.70
N LEU A 43 11.95 -5.10 3.40
CA LEU A 43 10.93 -4.05 3.48
C LEU A 43 9.79 -4.31 2.50
N ASP A 44 10.11 -4.61 1.25
CA ASP A 44 9.10 -4.90 0.23
C ASP A 44 8.28 -6.15 0.59
N ALA A 45 8.92 -7.16 1.21
CA ALA A 45 8.22 -8.33 1.73
C ALA A 45 7.25 -7.98 2.87
N LEU A 46 7.58 -6.99 3.70
CA LEU A 46 6.67 -6.48 4.72
C LEU A 46 5.52 -5.71 4.07
N ASP A 47 5.73 -5.00 2.97
CA ASP A 47 4.65 -4.22 2.35
C ASP A 47 3.63 -5.07 1.55
N LEU A 48 3.88 -6.38 1.37
CA LEU A 48 2.96 -7.32 0.69
C LEU A 48 1.57 -7.42 1.33
N PHE A 49 1.45 -7.11 2.62
CA PHE A 49 0.22 -7.24 3.37
C PHE A 49 0.14 -6.19 4.47
N SER A 50 -1.05 -5.96 4.99
CA SER A 50 -1.28 -5.09 6.13
C SER A 50 -2.05 -5.82 7.21
N VAL A 51 -1.71 -5.50 8.45
CA VAL A 51 -2.39 -6.00 9.64
C VAL A 51 -2.65 -4.82 10.55
N THR A 52 -3.91 -4.66 10.91
CA THR A 52 -4.34 -3.66 11.87
C THR A 52 -5.04 -4.35 13.03
N VAL A 53 -4.81 -3.85 14.23
CA VAL A 53 -5.52 -4.29 15.44
C VAL A 53 -5.84 -3.05 16.26
N GLY A 54 -7.08 -2.92 16.67
CA GLY A 54 -7.54 -1.74 17.40
C GLY A 54 -8.46 -2.05 18.56
N VAL A 55 -8.60 -1.03 19.41
CA VAL A 55 -9.47 -1.05 20.58
C VAL A 55 -10.10 0.32 20.78
N GLY A 56 -11.43 0.34 20.96
CA GLY A 56 -12.19 1.55 21.15
C GLY A 56 -13.64 1.41 20.72
N PRO A 57 -14.41 2.52 20.69
CA PRO A 57 -15.78 2.53 20.17
C PRO A 57 -15.79 2.28 18.65
N VAL A 58 -15.78 0.99 18.27
CA VAL A 58 -15.78 0.53 16.88
C VAL A 58 -16.87 -0.51 16.66
N ALA A 59 -17.53 -0.43 15.50
CA ALA A 59 -18.41 -1.46 14.96
C ALA A 59 -18.24 -1.49 13.44
N GLU A 60 -17.65 -2.56 12.92
CA GLU A 60 -17.23 -2.64 11.52
C GLU A 60 -17.33 -4.07 11.00
N ALA A 61 -17.77 -4.20 9.75
CA ALA A 61 -17.60 -5.40 8.94
C ALA A 61 -17.36 -4.98 7.48
N ARG A 62 -16.23 -5.39 6.91
CA ARG A 62 -15.81 -5.05 5.56
C ARG A 62 -15.17 -6.24 4.86
N LEU A 63 -15.55 -6.44 3.60
CA LEU A 63 -14.90 -7.35 2.67
C LEU A 63 -14.61 -6.57 1.38
N MET A 64 -13.33 -6.53 1.01
CA MET A 64 -12.83 -5.71 -0.08
C MET A 64 -12.02 -6.57 -1.05
N GLY A 65 -12.44 -6.61 -2.32
CA GLY A 65 -11.59 -7.08 -3.42
C GLY A 65 -10.69 -5.96 -3.92
N THR A 66 -11.24 -4.76 -4.08
CA THR A 66 -10.54 -3.49 -4.31
C THR A 66 -11.48 -2.39 -3.83
N ARG A 67 -11.08 -1.12 -3.93
CA ARG A 67 -12.02 -0.01 -3.68
C ARG A 67 -13.24 0.01 -4.61
N LEU A 68 -13.18 -0.63 -5.78
CA LEU A 68 -14.33 -0.77 -6.70
C LEU A 68 -15.21 -2.01 -6.39
N ALA A 69 -14.74 -2.89 -5.53
CA ALA A 69 -15.43 -4.10 -5.11
C ALA A 69 -15.34 -4.24 -3.60
N ASP A 70 -15.88 -3.25 -2.88
CA ASP A 70 -15.93 -3.18 -1.42
C ASP A 70 -17.38 -3.32 -0.93
N ILE A 71 -17.63 -4.27 -0.03
CA ILE A 71 -18.90 -4.43 0.65
C ILE A 71 -18.65 -4.35 2.14
N GLY A 72 -19.27 -3.37 2.80
CA GLY A 72 -19.12 -3.22 4.23
C GLY A 72 -19.69 -1.94 4.77
N ALA A 73 -19.74 -1.86 6.09
CA ALA A 73 -20.01 -0.63 6.81
C ALA A 73 -19.19 -0.63 8.09
N GLY A 74 -18.78 0.57 8.51
CA GLY A 74 -17.99 0.75 9.70
C GLY A 74 -18.28 2.09 10.35
N TYR A 75 -18.18 2.09 11.66
CA TYR A 75 -18.18 3.26 12.50
C TYR A 75 -17.03 3.14 13.50
N SER A 76 -16.28 4.21 13.66
CA SER A 76 -15.22 4.37 14.65
C SER A 76 -15.36 5.73 15.33
N ALA A 77 -15.23 5.79 16.64
CA ALA A 77 -15.19 7.04 17.39
C ALA A 77 -14.01 7.07 18.34
N GLY A 78 -12.88 7.62 17.86
CA GLY A 78 -11.65 7.71 18.64
C GLY A 78 -11.04 6.35 18.96
N THR A 79 -11.04 5.42 18.00
CA THR A 79 -10.48 4.08 18.17
C THR A 79 -8.98 4.10 18.02
N TYR A 80 -8.25 3.58 19.01
CA TYR A 80 -6.80 3.44 18.95
C TYR A 80 -6.46 2.19 18.15
N LYS A 81 -5.62 2.32 17.13
CA LYS A 81 -5.18 1.20 16.30
C LYS A 81 -3.66 1.13 16.21
N LEU A 82 -3.15 -0.10 16.17
CA LEU A 82 -1.80 -0.45 15.77
C LEU A 82 -1.81 -0.80 14.29
N TYR A 83 -0.88 -0.20 13.55
CA TYR A 83 -0.71 -0.32 12.12
C TYR A 83 0.59 -1.00 11.78
N LYS A 84 0.46 -2.03 10.96
CA LYS A 84 1.46 -2.41 9.97
C LYS A 84 0.74 -2.32 8.64
N ASP A 85 0.93 -1.21 7.93
CA ASP A 85 0.10 -0.83 6.78
C ASP A 85 0.94 -0.49 5.54
N PHE A 86 0.26 -0.32 4.41
CA PHE A 86 0.78 0.08 3.10
C PHE A 86 1.70 1.31 3.17
N ASN A 87 2.63 1.46 2.23
CA ASN A 87 3.60 2.55 2.18
C ASN A 87 4.46 2.63 3.46
N ARG A 88 4.87 1.49 4.01
CA ARG A 88 5.75 1.39 5.18
C ARG A 88 5.20 2.13 6.40
N GLN A 89 3.88 2.09 6.57
CA GLN A 89 3.23 2.74 7.68
C GLN A 89 3.22 1.85 8.92
N TYR A 90 4.08 2.16 9.88
CA TYR A 90 4.27 1.36 11.09
C TYR A 90 4.08 2.21 12.35
N GLY A 91 3.11 1.85 13.19
CA GLY A 91 2.96 2.49 14.48
C GLY A 91 1.52 2.56 14.95
N ILE A 92 1.16 3.65 15.63
CA ILE A 92 -0.15 3.80 16.26
C ILE A 92 -0.88 5.01 15.70
N GLY A 93 -2.21 4.95 15.71
CA GLY A 93 -3.05 6.08 15.31
C GLY A 93 -4.46 5.99 15.88
N VAL A 94 -5.22 7.06 15.68
CA VAL A 94 -6.60 7.19 16.15
C VAL A 94 -7.53 7.42 14.97
N GLU A 95 -8.46 6.49 14.77
CA GLU A 95 -9.47 6.58 13.70
C GLU A 95 -10.80 7.09 14.22
N ASP A 96 -11.44 7.91 13.41
CA ASP A 96 -12.74 8.51 13.71
C ASP A 96 -13.54 8.71 12.43
N GLY A 97 -14.84 8.41 12.49
CA GLY A 97 -15.76 8.57 11.38
C GLY A 97 -16.53 7.30 11.02
N TRP A 98 -17.14 7.32 9.84
CA TRP A 98 -17.98 6.24 9.33
C TRP A 98 -17.79 6.03 7.84
N TYR A 99 -18.17 4.84 7.38
CA TYR A 99 -18.34 4.57 5.97
C TYR A 99 -19.40 3.49 5.74
N TRP A 100 -19.93 3.46 4.53
CA TRP A 100 -20.55 2.29 3.95
C TRP A 100 -20.13 2.14 2.50
N SER A 101 -20.11 0.90 2.02
CA SER A 101 -19.86 0.57 0.63
C SER A 101 -20.69 -0.64 0.22
N PHE A 102 -21.19 -0.59 -1.01
CA PHE A 102 -21.78 -1.72 -1.68
C PHE A 102 -21.23 -1.81 -3.10
N VAL A 103 -20.25 -2.71 -3.27
CA VAL A 103 -19.48 -2.92 -4.49
C VAL A 103 -18.68 -1.67 -4.85
N ALA A 104 -19.18 -0.85 -5.78
CA ALA A 104 -18.47 0.33 -6.29
C ALA A 104 -19.04 1.64 -5.77
N ILE A 105 -20.17 1.62 -5.07
CA ILE A 105 -20.85 2.83 -4.60
C ILE A 105 -20.81 2.82 -3.09
N GLY A 106 -20.41 3.94 -2.51
CA GLY A 106 -20.40 4.12 -1.08
C GLY A 106 -20.28 5.57 -0.68
N GLU A 107 -20.26 5.78 0.62
CA GLU A 107 -20.00 7.07 1.23
C GLU A 107 -19.06 6.87 2.41
N GLU A 108 -18.12 7.78 2.60
CA GLU A 108 -17.27 7.79 3.77
C GLU A 108 -17.02 9.23 4.25
N GLU A 109 -17.08 9.39 5.56
CA GLU A 109 -16.51 10.51 6.30
C GLU A 109 -15.61 9.88 7.35
N TYR A 110 -14.36 9.63 6.98
CA TYR A 110 -13.44 8.81 7.78
C TYR A 110 -12.07 9.47 7.85
N ALA A 111 -11.45 9.42 9.02
CA ALA A 111 -10.17 10.08 9.25
C ALA A 111 -9.26 9.26 10.18
N LEU A 112 -7.96 9.29 9.87
CA LEU A 112 -6.90 9.01 10.82
C LEU A 112 -6.40 10.35 11.35
N ARG A 113 -6.93 10.76 12.51
CA ARG A 113 -6.73 12.11 13.07
C ARG A 113 -5.36 12.28 13.72
N GLU A 114 -4.96 11.26 14.46
CA GLU A 114 -3.69 11.22 15.17
C GLU A 114 -2.93 9.99 14.73
N GLY A 115 -1.61 10.13 14.63
CA GLY A 115 -0.72 9.10 14.11
C GLY A 115 0.68 9.34 14.62
N SER A 116 1.40 8.24 14.87
CA SER A 116 2.85 8.25 15.09
C SER A 116 3.58 8.75 13.83
N LEU A 117 4.90 8.96 13.94
CA LEU A 117 5.70 9.59 12.88
C LEU A 117 5.58 8.91 11.50
N LEU A 118 5.46 7.58 11.48
CA LEU A 118 5.40 6.79 10.25
C LEU A 118 3.97 6.44 9.81
N VAL A 119 2.94 7.00 10.46
CA VAL A 119 1.55 6.73 10.09
C VAL A 119 0.94 8.00 9.50
N ASP A 120 0.53 7.92 8.24
CA ASP A 120 0.03 9.07 7.50
C ASP A 120 -1.37 9.44 7.96
N LYS A 121 -1.54 10.72 8.28
CA LYS A 121 -2.81 11.30 8.68
C LYS A 121 -3.60 11.67 7.44
N TYR A 122 -4.88 11.30 7.44
CA TYR A 122 -5.76 11.65 6.34
C TYR A 122 -7.18 11.90 6.84
N VAL A 123 -7.92 12.65 6.04
CA VAL A 123 -9.36 12.87 6.18
C VAL A 123 -9.95 12.67 4.80
N GLU A 124 -10.93 11.80 4.70
CA GLU A 124 -11.63 11.50 3.45
C GLU A 124 -13.13 11.71 3.63
N CYS A 125 -13.68 12.61 2.81
CA CYS A 125 -15.11 12.86 2.71
C CYS A 125 -15.51 12.59 1.25
N ARG A 126 -16.13 11.44 0.99
CA ARG A 126 -16.48 11.00 -0.36
C ARG A 126 -17.89 10.44 -0.39
N ALA A 127 -18.64 10.77 -1.43
CA ALA A 127 -19.83 10.05 -1.87
C ALA A 127 -19.64 9.55 -3.32
N GLY A 128 -20.14 8.35 -3.62
CA GLY A 128 -20.14 7.77 -4.96
C GLY A 128 -19.03 6.74 -5.19
N VAL A 129 -18.47 6.74 -6.40
CA VAL A 129 -17.51 5.73 -6.86
C VAL A 129 -16.08 6.19 -6.58
N PRO A 130 -15.26 5.40 -5.86
CA PRO A 130 -13.85 5.73 -5.62
C PRO A 130 -13.04 5.57 -6.90
N THR A 131 -12.02 6.42 -7.09
CA THR A 131 -11.12 6.33 -8.25
C THR A 131 -9.65 6.32 -7.81
N PRO A 132 -8.74 5.64 -8.54
CA PRO A 132 -7.34 5.53 -8.14
C PRO A 132 -6.59 6.87 -8.08
N GLU A 133 -7.09 7.90 -8.75
CA GLU A 133 -6.47 9.22 -8.82
C GLU A 133 -6.69 10.06 -7.55
N MET A 134 -7.55 9.61 -6.64
CA MET A 134 -7.76 10.29 -5.36
C MET A 134 -6.47 10.30 -4.55
N ARG A 135 -6.17 11.42 -3.89
CA ARG A 135 -4.90 11.63 -3.17
C ARG A 135 -4.63 10.53 -2.13
N VAL A 136 -5.66 10.08 -1.43
CA VAL A 136 -5.53 9.04 -0.40
C VAL A 136 -5.07 7.70 -0.96
N TYR A 137 -5.27 7.48 -2.27
CA TYR A 137 -4.93 6.27 -3.02
C TYR A 137 -3.69 6.40 -3.89
N ASN A 138 -2.95 7.52 -3.78
CA ASN A 138 -1.73 7.71 -4.55
C ASN A 138 -0.76 6.55 -4.28
N TYR A 139 -0.31 5.87 -5.34
CA TYR A 139 0.52 4.67 -5.19
C TYR A 139 1.83 4.93 -4.41
N TYR A 140 2.43 6.10 -4.60
CA TYR A 140 3.74 6.45 -4.03
C TYR A 140 3.66 7.09 -2.64
N THR A 141 2.59 7.82 -2.35
CA THR A 141 2.50 8.66 -1.13
C THR A 141 1.14 8.61 -0.43
N GLY A 142 0.22 7.79 -0.93
CA GLY A 142 -1.13 7.66 -0.39
C GLY A 142 -1.16 6.86 0.90
N ALA A 143 -2.02 7.25 1.83
CA ALA A 143 -2.18 6.55 3.09
C ALA A 143 -2.91 5.20 2.94
N ARG A 144 -3.60 4.96 1.82
CA ARG A 144 -4.41 3.75 1.58
C ARG A 144 -4.12 3.18 0.21
N ASP A 145 -4.12 1.86 0.09
CA ASP A 145 -4.05 1.19 -1.21
C ASP A 145 -5.45 1.09 -1.86
N PHE A 146 -5.53 1.44 -3.15
CA PHE A 146 -6.73 1.27 -3.96
C PHE A 146 -6.99 -0.21 -4.32
N TRP A 147 -5.91 -0.95 -4.53
CA TRP A 147 -5.92 -2.32 -5.08
C TRP A 147 -5.87 -3.39 -4.00
N ALA A 148 -5.93 -2.99 -2.73
CA ALA A 148 -5.88 -3.92 -1.62
C ALA A 148 -7.05 -4.91 -1.67
N ILE A 149 -6.73 -6.16 -1.37
CA ILE A 149 -7.69 -7.25 -1.21
C ILE A 149 -7.68 -7.66 0.26
N GLY A 150 -8.82 -7.68 0.93
CA GLY A 150 -8.87 -8.06 2.33
C GLY A 150 -10.18 -7.72 2.98
N GLY A 151 -10.11 -7.42 4.27
CA GLY A 151 -11.26 -7.04 5.04
C GLY A 151 -10.93 -6.80 6.48
N SER A 152 -11.94 -6.36 7.20
CA SER A 152 -11.83 -6.07 8.61
C SER A 152 -13.16 -6.33 9.31
N LEU A 153 -13.07 -6.70 10.58
CA LEU A 153 -14.21 -7.00 11.42
C LEU A 153 -13.90 -6.53 12.82
N GLY A 154 -14.86 -5.88 13.46
CA GLY A 154 -14.67 -5.40 14.82
C GLY A 154 -15.93 -5.00 15.54
N PHE A 155 -15.93 -5.24 16.85
CA PHE A 155 -16.87 -4.66 17.80
C PHE A 155 -16.13 -4.47 19.13
N ILE A 156 -15.90 -3.22 19.55
CA ILE A 156 -15.00 -2.82 20.66
C ILE A 156 -13.51 -3.11 20.40
N VAL A 157 -13.20 -4.30 19.88
CA VAL A 157 -11.90 -4.68 19.34
C VAL A 157 -12.10 -4.91 17.85
N ASP A 158 -11.22 -4.36 17.03
CA ASP A 158 -11.21 -4.59 15.59
C ASP A 158 -9.89 -5.18 15.12
N ALA A 159 -9.98 -5.95 14.04
CA ALA A 159 -8.81 -6.44 13.32
C ALA A 159 -9.06 -6.37 11.81
N GLY A 160 -8.00 -6.01 11.09
CA GLY A 160 -8.01 -5.96 9.63
C GLY A 160 -6.81 -6.69 9.05
N VAL A 161 -7.04 -7.35 7.92
CA VAL A 161 -5.98 -7.95 7.11
C VAL A 161 -6.21 -7.60 5.66
N TYR A 162 -5.18 -7.06 5.03
CA TYR A 162 -5.19 -6.68 3.62
C TYR A 162 -3.94 -7.24 2.93
N LEU A 163 -4.08 -7.57 1.66
CA LEU A 163 -3.01 -7.94 0.75
C LEU A 163 -2.87 -6.83 -0.29
N HIS A 164 -1.65 -6.56 -0.74
CA HIS A 164 -1.36 -5.48 -1.67
C HIS A 164 -0.81 -6.03 -2.99
N PRO A 165 -1.66 -6.38 -3.98
CA PRO A 165 -1.22 -7.06 -5.20
C PRO A 165 -0.16 -6.31 -5.99
N ILE A 166 -0.15 -4.98 -5.95
CA ILE A 166 0.88 -4.19 -6.64
C ILE A 166 2.23 -4.34 -5.95
N GLU A 167 2.26 -4.41 -4.62
CA GLU A 167 3.50 -4.67 -3.86
C GLU A 167 4.06 -6.07 -4.11
N TRP A 168 3.20 -7.03 -4.47
CA TRP A 168 3.67 -8.35 -4.87
C TRP A 168 4.42 -8.30 -6.21
N ALA A 169 3.98 -7.43 -7.11
CA ALA A 169 4.69 -7.19 -8.37
C ALA A 169 6.01 -6.47 -8.12
N ASP A 170 6.03 -5.43 -7.29
CA ASP A 170 7.25 -4.71 -6.92
C ASP A 170 8.29 -5.62 -6.25
N PHE A 171 7.88 -6.37 -5.21
CA PHE A 171 8.74 -7.34 -4.54
C PHE A 171 9.36 -8.37 -5.50
N ALA A 172 8.57 -8.88 -6.46
CA ALA A 172 9.03 -9.82 -7.46
C ALA A 172 10.03 -9.17 -8.44
N LEU A 173 9.76 -7.94 -8.87
CA LEU A 173 10.60 -7.17 -9.78
C LEU A 173 11.92 -6.75 -9.13
N GLY A 174 11.95 -6.49 -7.83
CA GLY A 174 13.19 -6.08 -7.19
C GLY A 174 14.20 -7.20 -7.00
N PHE A 175 13.85 -8.49 -7.20
CA PHE A 175 14.84 -9.54 -7.43
C PHE A 175 15.66 -9.33 -8.72
N LEU A 176 15.10 -8.59 -9.67
CA LEU A 176 15.77 -8.14 -10.89
C LEU A 176 16.36 -6.72 -10.73
N MET A 177 16.37 -6.17 -9.50
CA MET A 177 16.78 -4.79 -9.18
C MET A 177 15.95 -3.71 -9.88
N ILE A 178 14.70 -4.06 -10.25
CA ILE A 178 13.69 -3.14 -10.78
C ILE A 178 12.79 -2.74 -9.62
N ASP A 179 12.71 -1.45 -9.36
CA ASP A 179 11.90 -0.85 -8.30
C ASP A 179 10.83 0.01 -9.00
N ILE A 180 9.56 -0.39 -8.91
CA ILE A 180 8.43 0.34 -9.52
C ILE A 180 7.79 1.30 -8.53
N ARG A 181 8.02 1.10 -7.22
CA ARG A 181 7.53 1.94 -6.14
C ARG A 181 8.45 3.11 -5.83
N GLU A 182 9.69 3.05 -6.29
CA GLU A 182 10.73 4.05 -6.05
C GLU A 182 11.02 4.29 -4.56
N ASP A 183 10.82 3.27 -3.72
CA ASP A 183 10.97 3.35 -2.27
C ASP A 183 12.19 2.58 -1.73
N ASP A 184 13.05 2.01 -2.59
CA ASP A 184 14.31 1.38 -2.19
C ASP A 184 15.16 2.30 -1.29
N LEU A 185 15.68 1.77 -0.18
CA LEU A 185 16.63 2.49 0.68
C LEU A 185 17.91 2.81 -0.08
N ASN A 186 18.48 3.96 0.24
CA ASN A 186 19.80 4.42 -0.18
C ASN A 186 20.56 4.96 1.05
N PHE A 187 21.85 5.29 0.93
CA PHE A 187 22.59 5.77 2.09
C PHE A 187 22.10 7.12 2.63
N ASP A 188 21.49 7.96 1.79
CA ASP A 188 20.87 9.21 2.23
C ASP A 188 19.64 8.98 3.12
N SER A 189 19.03 7.80 3.05
CA SER A 189 17.87 7.42 3.88
C SER A 189 18.22 7.35 5.38
N PHE A 190 19.51 7.24 5.73
CA PHE A 190 19.98 7.15 7.12
C PHE A 190 20.51 8.48 7.68
N ASN A 191 20.61 9.51 6.85
CA ASN A 191 21.16 10.82 7.24
C ASN A 191 20.07 11.83 7.66
N ARG A 192 18.83 11.38 7.85
CA ARG A 192 17.66 12.20 8.24
C ARG A 192 17.31 12.03 9.71
#